data_AF-A2FBE3-F1
#
_entry.id   AF-A2FBE3-F1
#
_cell.length_a   1.000
_cell.length_b   1.000
_cell.length_c   1.000
_cell.angle_alpha   90.00
_cell.angle_beta   90.00
_cell.angle_gamma   90.00
#
_symmetry.space_group_name_H-M   'P 1'
#
loop_
_entity.id
_entity.type
_entity.pdbx_description
1 polymer ?
#
loop_
_entity_poly.entity_id
_entity_poly.type
_entity_poly.pdbx_seq_one_letter_code
_entity_poly.pdbx_strand_id
1 'polypeptide(L)'
;MVAAGGSGSIYKSYGAPGGDLTGYKVQAYFSKNFVKSDTSQTDGYSLGIGQNGVNHDWVPTSGAGGGYYGGKTGKVTENLNTQYLAVSSSGSSYISGYEGCNSIDENGKHTNSPNHYSGIIFYYGIMYNGNTTFLSPLNVPEEGHIGDGAARITSLYHNCSCQQYNYIQTSILLKFINNFVTLEFN
;
A
#
# COMPACT_ATOMS: atom_id res chain seq x y z
N MET A 1 4.47 -2.52 7.81
CA MET A 1 3.39 -2.53 6.81
C MET A 1 3.68 -1.43 5.82
N VAL A 2 3.15 -1.51 4.60
CA VAL A 2 3.30 -0.50 3.55
C VAL A 2 1.93 -0.31 2.88
N ALA A 3 1.47 0.94 2.81
CA ALA A 3 0.29 1.30 2.04
C ALA A 3 0.71 1.68 0.61
N ALA A 4 -0.02 1.20 -0.39
CA ALA A 4 0.20 1.58 -1.78
C ALA A 4 -0.29 2.99 -2.07
N GLY A 5 0.54 3.77 -2.76
CA GLY A 5 0.13 5.04 -3.37
C GLY A 5 -0.64 4.81 -4.67
N GLY A 6 -1.59 5.70 -4.95
CA GLY A 6 -2.20 5.83 -6.27
C GLY A 6 -1.24 6.44 -7.29
N SER A 7 -1.57 6.34 -8.58
CA SER A 7 -0.82 7.04 -9.63
C SER A 7 -1.29 8.48 -9.79
N GLY A 8 -0.49 9.30 -10.48
CA GLY A 8 -0.99 10.56 -11.04
C GLY A 8 -2.04 10.32 -12.11
N SER A 9 -2.86 11.33 -12.37
CA SER A 9 -3.83 11.35 -13.47
C SER A 9 -3.24 11.96 -14.75
N ILE A 10 -3.97 11.81 -15.86
CA ILE A 10 -3.67 12.56 -17.07
C ILE A 10 -4.92 12.95 -17.84
N TYR A 11 -4.90 14.14 -18.45
CA TYR A 11 -6.02 14.70 -19.20
C TYR A 11 -7.33 14.63 -18.39
N LYS A 12 -8.32 13.91 -18.92
CA LYS A 12 -9.65 13.74 -18.34
C LYS A 12 -9.86 12.32 -17.80
N SER A 13 -8.75 11.64 -17.47
CA SER A 13 -8.73 10.33 -16.82
C SER A 13 -8.45 10.47 -15.33
N TYR A 14 -8.98 9.54 -14.53
CA TYR A 14 -8.61 9.43 -13.12
C TYR A 14 -7.21 8.83 -12.98
N GLY A 15 -6.54 9.07 -11.86
CA GLY A 15 -5.37 8.28 -11.46
C GLY A 15 -5.78 6.88 -11.05
N ALA A 16 -4.88 5.90 -11.15
CA ALA A 16 -5.10 4.57 -10.62
C ALA A 16 -5.12 4.62 -9.07
N PRO A 17 -6.08 3.94 -8.43
CA PRO A 17 -6.18 3.90 -6.97
C PRO A 17 -5.03 3.08 -6.37
N GLY A 18 -4.66 3.37 -5.12
CA GLY A 18 -3.68 2.56 -4.37
C GLY A 18 -4.09 1.08 -4.34
N GLY A 19 -3.11 0.19 -4.51
CA GLY A 19 -3.33 -1.25 -4.61
C GLY A 19 -3.43 -2.02 -3.31
N ASP A 20 -3.90 -3.26 -3.44
CA ASP A 20 -3.88 -4.30 -2.41
C ASP A 20 -2.64 -5.20 -2.62
N LEU A 21 -2.78 -6.53 -2.66
CA LEU A 21 -1.70 -7.43 -3.08
C LEU A 21 -1.17 -7.09 -4.48
N THR A 22 -1.97 -6.39 -5.30
CA THR A 22 -1.63 -5.93 -6.64
C THR A 22 -1.86 -4.44 -6.78
N GLY A 23 -1.10 -3.79 -7.67
CA GLY A 23 -1.42 -2.44 -8.14
C GLY A 23 -2.57 -2.45 -9.15
N TYR A 24 -3.08 -1.27 -9.48
CA TYR A 24 -4.19 -1.05 -10.41
C TYR A 24 -3.77 -0.12 -11.55
N LYS A 25 -4.53 -0.17 -12.65
CA LYS A 25 -4.42 0.73 -13.80
C LYS A 25 -5.79 1.08 -14.35
N VAL A 26 -5.87 2.21 -15.04
CA VAL A 26 -7.11 2.70 -15.67
C VAL A 26 -7.44 1.87 -16.90
N GLN A 27 -8.73 1.56 -17.11
CA GLN A 27 -9.22 0.83 -18.27
C GLN A 27 -9.98 1.71 -19.28
N ALA A 28 -10.48 2.87 -18.87
CA ALA A 28 -11.26 3.75 -19.74
C ALA A 28 -11.19 5.23 -19.31
N TYR A 29 -11.57 6.11 -20.23
CA TYR A 29 -11.72 7.54 -19.93
C TYR A 29 -12.89 7.85 -19.03
N PHE A 30 -12.83 9.01 -18.37
CA PHE A 30 -13.95 9.65 -17.67
C PHE A 30 -14.67 8.79 -16.63
N SER A 31 -14.09 7.65 -16.25
CA SER A 31 -14.72 6.65 -15.42
C SER A 31 -13.71 6.10 -14.43
N LYS A 32 -14.19 5.80 -13.22
CA LYS A 32 -13.45 5.07 -12.20
C LYS A 32 -13.48 3.57 -12.50
N ASN A 33 -13.01 3.19 -13.69
CA ASN A 33 -12.89 1.80 -14.10
C ASN A 33 -11.43 1.37 -14.05
N PHE A 34 -11.10 0.57 -13.05
CA PHE A 34 -9.75 0.12 -12.77
C PHE A 34 -9.64 -1.39 -12.85
N VAL A 35 -8.52 -1.86 -13.38
CA VAL A 35 -8.17 -3.28 -13.42
C VAL A 35 -6.83 -3.50 -12.76
N LYS A 36 -6.55 -4.73 -12.34
CA LYS A 36 -5.24 -5.10 -11.81
C LYS A 36 -4.16 -4.80 -12.85
N SER A 37 -3.08 -4.21 -12.39
CA SER A 37 -1.87 -3.98 -13.16
C SER A 37 -0.91 -5.15 -13.03
N ASP A 38 0.26 -5.04 -13.65
CA ASP A 38 1.31 -6.04 -13.55
C ASP A 38 2.16 -5.85 -12.27
N THR A 39 1.90 -4.79 -11.49
CA THR A 39 2.52 -4.60 -10.16
C THR A 39 1.94 -5.58 -9.15
N SER A 40 2.79 -6.29 -8.42
CA SER A 40 2.44 -7.37 -7.50
C SER A 40 3.31 -7.34 -6.24
N GLN A 41 3.36 -8.44 -5.50
CA GLN A 41 4.24 -8.60 -4.34
C GLN A 41 5.69 -8.91 -4.71
N THR A 42 6.00 -9.17 -5.99
CA THR A 42 7.36 -9.55 -6.43
C THR A 42 7.81 -8.86 -7.72
N ASP A 43 6.95 -8.03 -8.30
CA ASP A 43 7.23 -7.31 -9.54
C ASP A 43 6.57 -5.93 -9.51
N GLY A 44 7.23 -4.97 -10.14
CA GLY A 44 6.90 -3.56 -10.12
C GLY A 44 8.04 -2.77 -10.75
N TYR A 45 8.06 -1.46 -10.53
CA TYR A 45 9.22 -0.66 -10.92
C TYR A 45 10.40 -0.89 -9.97
N SER A 46 10.15 -0.70 -8.68
CA SER A 46 11.13 -0.95 -7.62
C SER A 46 10.43 -1.13 -6.28
N LEU A 47 11.15 -1.64 -5.29
CA LEU A 47 10.67 -1.70 -3.91
C LEU A 47 10.48 -0.27 -3.37
N GLY A 48 9.33 0.03 -2.77
CA GLY A 48 9.05 1.37 -2.22
C GLY A 48 8.69 2.44 -3.25
N ILE A 49 9.25 2.37 -4.46
CA ILE A 49 9.34 3.51 -5.39
C ILE A 49 8.53 3.25 -6.65
N GLY A 50 7.61 4.17 -6.97
CA GLY A 50 6.89 4.20 -8.24
C GLY A 50 7.74 4.79 -9.36
N GLN A 51 7.53 4.32 -10.60
CA GLN A 51 8.23 4.84 -11.77
C GLN A 51 7.87 6.30 -12.07
N ASN A 52 8.87 7.08 -12.46
CA ASN A 52 8.66 8.43 -12.97
C ASN A 52 7.81 8.44 -14.25
N GLY A 53 7.07 9.53 -14.44
CA GLY A 53 6.44 9.84 -15.71
C GLY A 53 7.48 10.07 -16.81
N VAL A 54 7.08 9.84 -18.05
CA VAL A 54 7.88 10.06 -19.25
C VAL A 54 7.35 11.32 -19.92
N ASN A 55 8.25 12.28 -20.16
CA ASN A 55 7.89 13.49 -20.90
C ASN A 55 7.67 13.14 -22.38
N HIS A 56 6.66 13.77 -22.99
CA HIS A 56 6.36 13.60 -24.40
C HIS A 56 5.62 14.82 -24.94
N ASP A 57 5.87 15.17 -26.21
CA ASP A 57 5.36 16.41 -26.83
C ASP A 57 3.82 16.46 -26.92
N TRP A 58 3.19 15.30 -26.99
CA TRP A 58 1.73 15.18 -27.14
C TRP A 58 1.04 14.86 -25.81
N VAL A 59 1.29 13.67 -25.29
CA VAL A 59 0.67 13.14 -24.07
C VAL A 59 1.80 12.54 -23.23
N PRO A 60 2.29 13.25 -22.19
CA PRO A 60 3.26 12.67 -21.27
C PRO A 60 2.64 11.48 -20.53
N THR A 61 3.39 10.75 -19.70
CA THR A 61 2.77 9.80 -18.76
C THR A 61 2.76 10.38 -17.36
N SER A 62 1.81 9.94 -16.52
CA SER A 62 1.78 10.36 -15.12
C SER A 62 2.87 9.67 -14.29
N GLY A 63 3.14 10.16 -13.08
CA GLY A 63 3.94 9.40 -12.11
C GLY A 63 3.20 8.15 -11.63
N ALA A 64 3.89 7.04 -11.47
CA ALA A 64 3.33 5.82 -10.90
C ALA A 64 3.30 5.89 -9.37
N GLY A 65 2.39 5.14 -8.75
CA GLY A 65 2.26 5.11 -7.30
C GLY A 65 3.36 4.32 -6.61
N GLY A 66 3.85 4.79 -5.45
CA GLY A 66 4.72 3.98 -4.58
C GLY A 66 3.97 2.84 -3.90
N GLY A 67 4.67 2.03 -3.11
CA GLY A 67 4.07 0.89 -2.40
C GLY A 67 5.15 -0.12 -2.01
N TYR A 68 4.75 -1.32 -1.61
CA TYR A 68 5.68 -2.42 -1.39
C TYR A 68 6.51 -2.68 -2.63
N TYR A 69 5.84 -2.91 -3.76
CA TYR A 69 6.38 -2.59 -5.08
C TYR A 69 5.65 -1.38 -5.64
N GLY A 70 6.41 -0.41 -6.14
CA GLY A 70 5.84 0.73 -6.84
C GLY A 70 5.38 0.36 -8.24
N GLY A 71 4.39 1.13 -8.71
CA GLY A 71 3.80 0.99 -10.03
C GLY A 71 4.76 1.32 -11.17
N LYS A 72 4.36 0.90 -12.37
CA LYS A 72 5.08 1.12 -13.63
C LYS A 72 4.45 2.29 -14.38
N THR A 73 5.27 2.96 -15.19
CA THR A 73 4.83 4.10 -15.99
C THR A 73 3.80 3.68 -17.03
N GLY A 74 2.89 4.59 -17.36
CA GLY A 74 1.91 4.41 -18.42
C GLY A 74 2.55 4.29 -19.79
N LYS A 75 1.72 4.14 -20.82
CA LYS A 75 2.15 4.12 -22.21
C LYS A 75 1.91 5.47 -22.86
N VAL A 76 2.99 6.06 -23.37
CA VAL A 76 2.90 7.21 -24.27
C VAL A 76 2.05 6.81 -25.48
N THR A 77 1.14 7.70 -25.89
CA THR A 77 0.29 7.48 -27.06
C THR A 77 -0.04 8.80 -27.73
N GLU A 78 -0.03 8.80 -29.05
CA GLU A 78 -0.47 9.94 -29.87
C GLU A 78 -1.98 9.87 -30.19
N ASN A 79 -2.60 8.72 -29.92
CA ASN A 79 -4.02 8.52 -30.19
C ASN A 79 -4.88 9.13 -29.07
N LEU A 80 -5.62 10.18 -29.42
CA LEU A 80 -6.53 10.90 -28.53
C LEU A 80 -7.64 10.03 -27.94
N ASN A 81 -7.91 8.84 -28.50
CA ASN A 81 -8.88 7.88 -27.98
C ASN A 81 -8.26 6.84 -27.02
N THR A 82 -6.97 6.92 -26.72
CA THR A 82 -6.28 5.96 -25.83
C THR A 82 -5.34 6.59 -24.80
N GLN A 83 -5.35 7.91 -24.62
CA GLN A 83 -4.57 8.66 -23.62
C GLN A 83 -4.75 8.16 -22.18
N TYR A 84 -5.86 7.48 -21.84
CA TYR A 84 -5.99 6.83 -20.54
C TYR A 84 -4.90 5.77 -20.29
N LEU A 85 -4.29 5.20 -21.33
CA LEU A 85 -3.15 4.30 -21.21
C LEU A 85 -1.89 5.01 -20.70
N ALA A 86 -1.80 6.34 -20.82
CA ALA A 86 -0.69 7.14 -20.30
C ALA A 86 -0.80 7.38 -18.78
N VAL A 87 -1.93 6.99 -18.17
CA VAL A 87 -2.03 6.90 -16.70
C VAL A 87 -1.19 5.72 -16.24
N SER A 88 -0.23 5.98 -15.37
CA SER A 88 0.64 4.98 -14.76
C SER A 88 -0.11 4.07 -13.80
N SER A 89 0.47 2.93 -13.45
CA SER A 89 -0.13 2.04 -12.45
C SER A 89 0.16 2.50 -11.03
N SER A 90 -0.66 2.06 -10.08
CA SER A 90 -0.37 2.19 -8.65
C SER A 90 0.58 1.10 -8.16
N GLY A 91 1.07 1.28 -6.93
CA GLY A 91 1.85 0.27 -6.23
C GLY A 91 0.99 -0.83 -5.60
N SER A 92 1.65 -1.84 -5.05
CA SER A 92 1.04 -2.86 -4.18
C SER A 92 1.24 -2.51 -2.71
N SER A 93 0.35 -2.96 -1.84
CA SER A 93 0.43 -2.84 -0.38
C SER A 93 1.06 -4.08 0.23
N TYR A 94 1.50 -3.98 1.49
CA TYR A 94 2.09 -5.09 2.22
C TYR A 94 1.76 -5.03 3.71
N ILE A 95 1.33 -6.16 4.28
CA ILE A 95 1.15 -6.34 5.72
C ILE A 95 1.88 -7.62 6.13
N SER A 96 2.79 -7.51 7.09
CA SER A 96 3.50 -8.68 7.62
C SER A 96 2.51 -9.67 8.24
N GLY A 97 2.55 -10.94 7.81
CA GLY A 97 1.62 -11.99 8.22
C GLY A 97 0.34 -12.09 7.39
N TYR A 98 0.10 -11.17 6.45
CA TYR A 98 -1.09 -11.20 5.61
C TYR A 98 -0.94 -12.21 4.47
N GLU A 99 -1.95 -13.07 4.30
CA GLU A 99 -1.94 -14.12 3.29
C GLU A 99 -1.74 -13.55 1.88
N GLY A 100 -0.82 -14.14 1.12
CA GLY A 100 -0.48 -13.71 -0.24
C GLY A 100 0.62 -12.64 -0.32
N CYS A 101 1.00 -12.00 0.79
CA CYS A 101 2.21 -11.16 0.81
C CYS A 101 3.48 -12.01 0.68
N ASN A 102 4.52 -11.44 0.05
CA ASN A 102 5.83 -12.08 -0.08
C ASN A 102 6.92 -11.13 0.40
N SER A 103 7.33 -11.30 1.65
CA SER A 103 8.33 -10.46 2.30
C SER A 103 9.69 -10.58 1.64
N ILE A 104 10.50 -9.55 1.83
CA ILE A 104 11.94 -9.59 1.57
C ILE A 104 12.69 -9.86 2.86
N ASP A 105 13.88 -10.43 2.76
CA ASP A 105 14.86 -10.45 3.84
C ASP A 105 15.62 -9.10 3.91
N GLU A 106 16.57 -9.02 4.84
CA GLU A 106 17.44 -7.85 5.04
C GLU A 106 18.29 -7.49 3.81
N ASN A 107 18.45 -8.42 2.86
CA ASN A 107 19.19 -8.24 1.62
C ASN A 107 18.26 -7.91 0.43
N GLY A 108 16.96 -7.73 0.66
CA GLY A 108 15.99 -7.44 -0.39
C GLY A 108 15.54 -8.66 -1.20
N LYS A 109 15.85 -9.89 -0.76
CA LYS A 109 15.46 -11.11 -1.47
C LYS A 109 14.13 -11.65 -0.95
N HIS A 110 13.24 -12.01 -1.86
CA HIS A 110 11.97 -12.63 -1.51
C HIS A 110 12.13 -13.95 -0.74
N THR A 111 11.35 -14.07 0.34
CA THR A 111 11.38 -15.21 1.24
C THR A 111 10.31 -16.25 0.93
N ASN A 112 9.39 -15.94 0.01
CA ASN A 112 8.16 -16.71 -0.26
C ASN A 112 7.31 -16.91 1.00
N SER A 113 7.37 -15.94 1.91
CA SER A 113 6.64 -15.94 3.18
C SER A 113 6.11 -14.53 3.47
N PRO A 114 4.90 -14.37 4.04
CA PRO A 114 4.35 -13.06 4.38
C PRO A 114 4.98 -12.45 5.64
N ASN A 115 5.88 -13.17 6.33
CA ASN A 115 6.44 -12.72 7.60
C ASN A 115 7.68 -11.84 7.37
N HIS A 116 7.61 -10.59 7.83
CA HIS A 116 8.73 -9.67 7.79
C HIS A 116 9.88 -10.17 8.69
N TYR A 117 11.13 -9.98 8.24
CA TYR A 117 12.33 -10.43 8.96
C TYR A 117 12.49 -9.81 10.36
N SER A 118 11.81 -8.68 10.65
CA SER A 118 11.79 -8.10 12.01
C SER A 118 11.06 -8.95 13.05
N GLY A 119 10.31 -9.98 12.64
CA GLY A 119 9.49 -10.79 13.54
C GLY A 119 8.18 -10.11 13.97
N ILE A 120 7.93 -8.86 13.56
CA ILE A 120 6.64 -8.19 13.79
C ILE A 120 5.64 -8.71 12.75
N ILE A 121 4.64 -9.46 13.21
CA ILE A 121 3.62 -10.13 12.39
C ILE A 121 2.24 -9.69 12.88
N PHE A 122 1.37 -9.34 11.94
CA PHE A 122 -0.02 -8.97 12.23
C PHE A 122 -0.94 -10.16 11.92
N TYR A 123 -1.96 -10.32 12.75
CA TYR A 123 -2.98 -11.35 12.60
C TYR A 123 -4.33 -10.70 12.27
N TYR A 124 -5.19 -11.43 11.54
CA TYR A 124 -6.54 -10.99 11.15
C TYR A 124 -6.55 -9.65 10.39
N GLY A 125 -5.52 -9.44 9.55
CA GLY A 125 -5.43 -8.23 8.73
C GLY A 125 -6.52 -8.18 7.66
N ILE A 126 -6.95 -6.96 7.34
CA ILE A 126 -7.80 -6.66 6.18
C ILE A 126 -7.07 -5.59 5.38
N MET A 127 -6.95 -5.80 4.07
CA MET A 127 -6.29 -4.86 3.16
C MET A 127 -7.34 -4.31 2.19
N TYR A 128 -7.61 -3.00 2.26
CA TYR A 128 -8.50 -2.31 1.33
C TYR A 128 -7.69 -1.63 0.23
N ASN A 129 -8.19 -1.70 -1.02
CA ASN A 129 -7.64 -0.91 -2.12
C ASN A 129 -8.31 0.48 -2.17
N GLY A 130 -7.69 1.40 -2.91
CA GLY A 130 -8.15 2.78 -3.07
C GLY A 130 -9.43 2.96 -3.90
N ASN A 131 -10.09 1.87 -4.32
CA ASN A 131 -11.37 1.88 -5.04
C ASN A 131 -12.52 1.32 -4.18
N THR A 132 -12.25 1.01 -2.91
CA THR A 132 -13.23 0.47 -1.98
C THR A 132 -13.66 1.55 -1.01
N THR A 133 -14.94 1.55 -0.63
CA THR A 133 -15.45 2.44 0.43
C THR A 133 -15.25 1.79 1.80
N PHE A 134 -14.67 2.53 2.73
CA PHE A 134 -14.49 2.11 4.13
C PHE A 134 -14.64 3.30 5.08
N LEU A 135 -14.67 3.03 6.38
CA LEU A 135 -14.66 4.07 7.40
C LEU A 135 -13.21 4.49 7.66
N SER A 136 -12.91 5.77 7.48
CA SER A 136 -11.62 6.35 7.83
C SER A 136 -11.35 6.26 9.33
N PRO A 137 -10.12 6.57 9.79
CA PRO A 137 -9.81 6.54 11.23
C PRO A 137 -10.73 7.43 12.08
N LEU A 138 -11.34 8.45 11.49
CA LEU A 138 -12.32 9.35 12.14
C LEU A 138 -13.77 8.82 12.06
N ASN A 139 -13.96 7.58 11.61
CA ASN A 139 -15.26 6.94 11.37
C ASN A 139 -16.14 7.66 10.34
N VAL A 140 -15.52 8.31 9.34
CA VAL A 140 -16.21 8.93 8.22
C VAL A 140 -16.13 8.01 7.00
N PRO A 141 -17.23 7.73 6.29
CA PRO A 141 -17.17 6.97 5.04
C PRO A 141 -16.33 7.68 3.97
N GLU A 142 -15.34 6.99 3.42
CA GLU A 142 -14.46 7.47 2.36
C GLU A 142 -14.28 6.38 1.28
N GLU A 143 -14.17 6.78 0.01
CA GLU A 143 -13.78 5.90 -1.10
C GLU A 143 -12.27 6.03 -1.32
N GLY A 144 -11.53 4.95 -1.06
CA GLY A 144 -10.11 5.06 -0.83
C GLY A 144 -9.81 5.91 0.40
N HIS A 145 -8.61 6.50 0.45
CA HIS A 145 -8.26 7.46 1.50
C HIS A 145 -7.80 8.77 0.88
N ILE A 146 -8.24 9.89 1.45
CA ILE A 146 -7.79 11.23 1.07
C ILE A 146 -6.67 11.64 2.02
N GLY A 147 -5.49 11.93 1.47
CA GLY A 147 -4.29 12.25 2.26
C GLY A 147 -3.37 11.05 2.41
N ASP A 148 -2.69 10.99 3.55
CA ASP A 148 -1.66 9.99 3.83
C ASP A 148 -2.29 8.64 4.18
N GLY A 149 -1.67 7.52 3.83
CA GLY A 149 -2.19 6.19 4.13
C GLY A 149 -2.35 5.96 5.65
N ALA A 150 -3.50 5.39 6.06
CA ALA A 150 -3.78 5.09 7.46
C ALA A 150 -3.81 3.59 7.75
N ALA A 151 -3.38 3.21 8.95
CA ALA A 151 -3.55 1.86 9.49
C ALA A 151 -4.30 1.91 10.84
N ARG A 152 -5.26 0.99 11.03
CA ARG A 152 -5.94 0.79 12.31
C ARG A 152 -5.50 -0.54 12.91
N ILE A 153 -4.83 -0.47 14.06
CA ILE A 153 -4.26 -1.63 14.74
C ILE A 153 -4.95 -1.82 16.08
N THR A 154 -5.44 -3.04 16.33
CA THR A 154 -5.97 -3.45 17.63
C THR A 154 -4.98 -4.38 18.30
N SER A 155 -4.55 -4.04 19.52
CA SER A 155 -3.72 -4.94 20.33
C SER A 155 -4.58 -6.08 20.85
N LEU A 156 -4.19 -7.31 20.52
CA LEU A 156 -4.74 -8.50 21.18
C LEU A 156 -4.02 -8.64 22.52
N TYR A 157 -4.75 -8.46 23.63
CA TYR A 157 -4.20 -8.68 24.96
C TYR A 157 -3.68 -10.13 25.08
N HIS A 158 -2.38 -10.27 25.33
CA HIS A 158 -1.80 -11.53 25.78
C HIS A 158 -1.76 -11.49 27.31
N ASN A 159 -2.65 -12.24 27.97
CA ASN A 159 -2.53 -12.50 29.40
C ASN A 159 -1.31 -13.41 29.63
N CYS A 160 -0.12 -12.83 29.64
CA CYS A 160 1.07 -13.54 30.07
C CYS A 160 1.01 -13.77 31.57
N SER A 161 0.58 -14.96 32.00
CA SER A 161 0.82 -15.45 33.35
C SER A 161 2.31 -15.81 33.50
N CYS A 162 3.17 -14.81 33.71
CA CYS A 162 4.54 -15.09 34.12
C CYS A 162 4.49 -15.74 35.52
N GLN A 163 4.87 -17.01 35.62
CA GLN A 163 5.31 -17.56 36.90
C GLN A 163 6.55 -16.78 37.35
N GLN A 164 6.45 -16.17 38.54
CA GLN A 164 7.55 -15.46 39.19
C GLN A 164 8.76 -16.39 39.34
N TYR A 165 9.82 -16.16 38.58
CA TYR A 165 11.17 -16.50 39.01
C TYR A 165 11.91 -15.19 39.29
N ASN A 166 12.28 -15.03 40.57
CA ASN A 166 12.94 -13.85 41.11
C ASN A 166 14.30 -13.62 40.46
N TYR A 167 14.39 -12.73 39.46
CA TYR A 167 15.64 -12.03 39.15
C TYR A 167 15.33 -10.55 38.84
N ILE A 168 15.87 -9.71 39.73
CA ILE A 168 15.96 -8.25 39.81
C ILE A 168 15.40 -7.49 38.59
N GLN A 169 14.24 -6.84 38.81
CA GLN A 169 13.60 -5.88 37.92
C GLN A 169 14.43 -4.60 37.78
N THR A 170 14.87 -4.27 36.58
CA THR A 170 14.90 -2.87 36.11
C THR A 170 13.76 -2.70 35.12
N SER A 171 12.63 -2.19 35.60
CA SER A 171 11.42 -1.97 34.81
C SER A 171 11.49 -0.63 34.08
N ILE A 172 11.59 -0.68 32.75
CA ILE A 172 11.14 0.42 31.90
C ILE A 172 9.62 0.29 31.80
N LEU A 173 8.92 1.18 32.51
CA LEU A 173 7.46 1.26 32.54
C LEU A 173 6.96 2.03 31.30
N LEU A 174 6.63 1.35 30.20
CA LEU A 174 5.78 1.93 29.16
C LEU A 174 4.31 1.72 29.54
N LYS A 175 3.70 2.75 30.13
CA LYS A 175 2.24 2.84 30.30
C LYS A 175 1.60 3.08 28.93
N PHE A 176 1.07 2.03 28.30
CA PHE A 176 0.08 2.19 27.24
C PHE A 176 -1.31 2.23 27.88
N ILE A 177 -1.85 3.44 28.04
CA ILE A 177 -3.25 3.65 28.39
C ILE A 177 -4.07 3.28 27.15
N ASN A 178 -5.08 2.43 27.33
CA ASN A 178 -6.09 2.08 26.32
C ASN A 178 -6.46 3.29 25.47
N ASN A 179 -5.95 3.35 24.24
CA ASN A 179 -6.45 4.20 23.18
C ASN A 179 -5.96 3.62 21.86
N PHE A 180 -6.86 3.60 20.88
CA PHE A 180 -6.55 3.34 19.49
C PHE A 180 -5.27 4.07 19.09
N VAL A 181 -4.28 3.35 18.58
CA VAL A 181 -3.07 3.96 18.03
C VAL A 181 -3.29 4.10 16.53
N THR A 182 -3.62 5.30 16.09
CA THR A 182 -3.48 5.72 14.70
C THR A 182 -2.00 5.97 14.43
N LEU A 183 -1.42 5.24 13.48
CA LEU A 183 -0.11 5.55 12.93
C LEU A 183 -0.34 6.22 11.57
N GLU A 184 0.02 7.50 11.48
CA GLU A 184 0.13 8.23 10.21
C GLU A 184 1.56 8.02 9.68
N PHE A 185 1.67 7.65 8.41
CA PHE A 185 2.96 7.45 7.74
C PHE A 185 3.21 8.61 6.78
N ASN A 186 4.28 9.38 7.04
CA ASN A 186 4.73 10.50 6.20
C ASN A 186 5.37 10.03 4.89
#